data_AF-A0A661QH74-F1
#
_entry.id   AF-A0A661QH74-F1
#
_cell.length_a   1.000
_cell.length_b   1.000
_cell.length_c   1.000
_cell.angle_alpha   90.00
_cell.angle_beta   90.00
_cell.angle_gamma   90.00
#
_symmetry.space_group_name_H-M   'P 1'
#
loop_
_entity.id
_entity.type
_entity.pdbx_description
1 polymer ?
#
loop_
_entity_poly.entity_id
_entity_poly.type
_entity_poly.pdbx_seq_one_letter_code
_entity_poly.pdbx_strand_id
1 'polypeptide(L)'
;SNLMLLSRALFVMEGLGKQLDPDFNMVSQLRPFAEQIIKDRYSPSNLAKETAQTLQSYHALGKSLPKDIKEFINRVNRNKFKIDLEHRGLERLVNDLDKSTNRISFSMVIGALIIGSSLIMQIDKGPMLFGFPILGLLGYTVAGFLGFGLAIAILRSGRM
;
A
#
# COMPACT_ATOMS: atom_id res chain seq x y z
N SER A 1 8.82 24.43 -19.27
CA SER A 1 8.41 24.64 -20.67
C SER A 1 8.35 26.12 -21.05
N ASN A 2 7.62 26.98 -20.31
CA ASN A 2 7.43 28.40 -20.69
C ASN A 2 8.74 29.23 -20.81
N LEU A 3 9.76 28.97 -19.99
CA LEU A 3 11.04 29.69 -20.09
C LEU A 3 11.89 29.30 -21.31
N MET A 4 11.80 28.05 -21.79
CA MET A 4 12.49 27.61 -23.01
C MET A 4 11.86 28.17 -24.28
N LEU A 5 10.53 28.28 -24.31
CA LEU A 5 9.83 28.92 -25.42
C LEU A 5 10.14 30.42 -25.48
N LEU A 6 10.19 31.08 -24.32
CA LEU A 6 10.60 32.48 -24.22
C LEU A 6 12.03 32.69 -24.70
N SER A 7 12.99 31.87 -24.24
CA SER A 7 14.38 32.00 -24.68
C SER A 7 14.53 31.76 -26.18
N ARG A 8 13.84 30.76 -26.74
CA ARG A 8 13.82 30.51 -28.18
C ARG A 8 13.25 31.70 -28.96
N ALA A 9 12.17 32.31 -28.50
CA ALA A 9 11.57 33.47 -29.14
C ALA A 9 12.52 34.70 -29.11
N LEU A 10 13.21 34.92 -27.99
CA LEU A 10 14.21 35.99 -27.85
C LEU A 10 15.39 35.78 -28.80
N PHE A 11 15.91 34.55 -28.92
CA PHE A 11 16.98 34.22 -29.85
C PHE A 11 16.59 34.44 -31.32
N VAL A 12 15.37 34.06 -31.70
CA VAL A 12 14.86 34.27 -33.07
C VAL A 12 14.71 35.77 -33.37
N MET A 13 14.20 36.56 -32.41
CA MET A 13 14.09 38.01 -32.54
C MET A 13 15.45 38.70 -32.69
N GLU A 14 16.45 38.32 -31.90
CA GLU A 14 17.81 38.86 -32.03
C GLU A 14 18.44 38.50 -33.38
N GLY A 15 18.25 37.25 -33.83
CA GLY A 15 18.74 36.78 -35.13
C GLY A 15 18.14 37.53 -36.31
N LEU A 16 16.83 37.82 -36.27
CA LEU A 16 16.15 38.63 -37.29
C LEU A 16 16.58 40.10 -37.24
N GLY A 17 16.76 40.67 -36.04
CA GLY A 17 17.24 42.04 -35.87
C GLY A 17 18.63 42.26 -36.47
N LYS A 18 19.57 41.33 -36.25
CA LYS A 18 20.93 41.41 -36.82
C LYS A 18 21.00 41.25 -38.34
N GLN A 19 20.00 40.62 -38.96
CA GLN A 19 19.91 40.54 -40.43
C GLN A 19 19.52 41.88 -41.07
N LEU A 20 18.79 42.73 -40.34
CA LEU A 20 18.33 44.04 -40.80
C LEU A 20 19.31 45.17 -40.44
N ASP A 21 19.94 45.07 -39.28
CA ASP A 21 20.95 46.02 -38.78
C ASP A 21 22.11 45.22 -38.15
N PRO A 22 23.31 45.18 -38.78
CA PRO A 22 24.45 44.39 -38.30
C PRO A 22 24.92 44.75 -36.88
N ASP A 23 24.68 45.99 -36.45
CA ASP A 23 25.09 46.50 -35.13
C ASP A 23 23.97 46.38 -34.08
N PHE A 24 22.84 45.75 -34.41
CA PHE A 24 21.69 45.63 -33.53
C PHE A 24 21.99 44.79 -32.28
N ASN A 25 21.80 45.40 -31.12
CA ASN A 25 21.88 44.75 -29.81
C ASN A 25 20.55 44.83 -29.06
N MET A 26 19.83 43.70 -29.05
CA MET A 26 18.53 43.54 -28.40
C MET A 26 18.59 43.85 -26.90
N VAL A 27 19.67 43.43 -26.21
CA VAL A 27 19.83 43.58 -24.76
C VAL A 27 19.91 45.05 -24.38
N SER A 28 20.65 45.86 -25.13
CA SER A 28 20.74 47.31 -24.87
C SER A 28 19.41 48.03 -25.05
N GLN A 29 18.59 47.60 -26.01
CA GLN A 29 17.28 48.21 -26.26
C GLN A 29 16.22 47.79 -25.24
N LEU A 30 16.33 46.58 -24.68
CA LEU A 30 15.43 46.07 -23.64
C LEU A 30 15.79 46.56 -22.24
N ARG A 31 17.03 46.97 -22.00
CA ARG A 31 17.52 47.48 -20.71
C ARG A 31 16.63 48.57 -20.08
N PRO A 32 16.24 49.67 -20.78
CA PRO A 32 15.41 50.71 -20.17
C PRO A 32 14.02 50.21 -19.75
N PHE A 33 13.44 49.28 -20.50
CA PHE A 33 12.15 48.67 -20.14
C PHE A 33 12.28 47.75 -18.93
N ALA A 34 13.35 46.96 -18.86
CA ALA A 34 13.64 46.12 -17.70
C ALA A 34 13.86 46.96 -16.43
N GLU A 35 14.60 48.07 -16.54
CA GLU A 35 14.83 49.01 -15.44
C GLU A 35 13.52 49.67 -14.96
N GLN A 36 12.62 50.07 -15.87
CA GLN A 36 11.28 50.58 -15.51
C GLN A 36 10.43 49.52 -14.80
N ILE A 37 10.40 48.29 -15.32
CA ILE A 37 9.61 47.20 -14.71
C ILE A 37 10.11 46.86 -13.31
N ILE A 38 11.44 46.82 -13.11
CA ILE A 38 12.04 46.60 -11.79
C ILE A 38 11.66 47.76 -10.87
N LYS A 39 11.80 49.01 -11.31
CA LYS A 39 11.49 50.19 -10.51
C LYS A 39 10.01 50.26 -10.10
N ASP A 40 9.10 49.88 -11.00
CA ASP A 40 7.68 49.80 -10.71
C ASP A 40 7.38 48.67 -9.74
N ARG A 41 7.97 47.49 -9.93
CA ARG A 41 7.78 46.34 -9.03
C ARG A 41 8.29 46.62 -7.61
N TYR A 42 9.41 47.32 -7.47
CA TYR A 42 9.96 47.75 -6.17
C TYR A 42 9.44 49.12 -5.72
N SER A 43 8.42 49.68 -6.39
CA SER A 43 7.83 50.94 -5.94
C SER A 43 7.11 50.75 -4.60
N PRO A 44 7.16 51.74 -3.68
CA PRO A 44 6.51 51.65 -2.38
C PRO A 44 5.00 51.36 -2.46
N SER A 45 4.35 51.86 -3.52
CA SER A 45 2.92 51.64 -3.76
C SER A 45 2.60 50.17 -4.09
N ASN A 46 3.41 49.53 -4.94
CA ASN A 46 3.20 48.13 -5.30
C ASN A 46 3.53 47.18 -4.16
N LEU A 47 4.61 47.44 -3.41
CA LEU A 47 4.94 46.70 -2.19
C LEU A 47 3.84 46.80 -1.12
N ALA A 48 3.27 47.99 -0.92
CA ALA A 48 2.15 48.18 0.02
C ALA A 48 0.90 47.41 -0.43
N LYS A 49 0.59 47.42 -1.72
CA LYS A 49 -0.54 46.67 -2.29
C LYS A 49 -0.37 45.17 -2.15
N GLU A 50 0.83 44.65 -2.43
CA GLU A 50 1.15 43.23 -2.28
C GLU A 50 1.08 42.78 -0.81
N THR A 51 1.56 43.63 0.11
CA THR A 51 1.47 43.38 1.55
C THR A 51 0.01 43.37 2.03
N ALA A 52 -0.81 44.32 1.56
CA ALA A 52 -2.23 44.38 1.89
C ALA A 52 -3.00 43.14 1.40
N GLN A 53 -2.72 42.68 0.17
CA GLN A 53 -3.30 41.45 -0.38
C GLN A 53 -2.88 40.21 0.42
N THR A 54 -1.61 40.16 0.83
CA THR A 54 -1.07 39.07 1.65
C THR A 54 -1.74 39.05 3.04
N LEU A 55 -1.88 40.20 3.69
CA LEU A 55 -2.57 40.33 4.98
C LEU A 55 -4.05 39.96 4.88
N GLN A 56 -4.73 40.36 3.81
CA GLN A 56 -6.13 39.97 3.56
C GLN A 56 -6.27 38.46 3.41
N SER A 57 -5.32 37.82 2.72
CA SER A 57 -5.26 36.36 2.55
C SER A 57 -5.06 35.65 3.89
N TYR A 58 -4.13 36.13 4.73
CA TYR A 58 -3.94 35.60 6.08
C TYR A 58 -5.17 35.80 6.97
N HIS A 59 -5.86 36.94 6.86
CA HIS A 59 -7.09 37.17 7.61
C HIS A 59 -8.22 36.23 7.18
N ALA A 60 -8.36 36.00 5.87
CA ALA A 60 -9.32 35.05 5.32
C ALA A 60 -9.04 33.62 5.81
N LEU A 61 -7.76 33.20 5.79
CA LEU A 61 -7.32 31.92 6.34
C LEU A 61 -7.65 31.81 7.83
N GLY A 62 -7.35 32.84 8.64
CA GLY A 62 -7.67 32.85 10.06
C GLY A 62 -9.18 32.73 10.36
N LYS A 63 -10.04 33.21 9.46
CA LYS A 63 -11.50 33.05 9.58
C LYS A 63 -12.00 31.66 9.16
N SER A 64 -11.40 31.06 8.12
CA SER A 64 -11.85 29.75 7.63
C SER A 64 -11.28 28.59 8.42
N LEU A 65 -10.04 28.71 8.94
CA LEU A 65 -9.33 27.65 9.63
C LEU A 65 -10.13 27.01 10.79
N PRO A 66 -10.76 27.77 11.71
CA PRO A 66 -11.52 27.17 12.81
C PRO A 66 -12.74 26.37 12.31
N LYS A 67 -13.36 26.82 11.21
CA LYS A 67 -14.50 26.15 10.58
C LYS A 67 -14.04 24.84 9.94
N ASP A 68 -12.92 24.86 9.22
CA ASP A 68 -12.35 23.68 8.56
C ASP A 68 -11.91 22.63 9.60
N ILE A 69 -11.28 23.06 10.70
CA ILE A 69 -10.93 22.19 11.83
C ILE A 69 -12.18 21.59 12.46
N LYS A 70 -13.22 22.40 12.72
CA LYS A 70 -14.49 21.90 13.27
C LYS A 70 -15.15 20.90 12.35
N GLU A 71 -15.12 21.15 11.04
CA GLU A 71 -15.67 20.22 10.05
C GLU A 71 -14.86 18.91 9.98
N PHE A 72 -13.53 18.99 10.03
CA PHE A 72 -12.66 17.83 10.12
C PHE A 72 -12.96 16.99 11.37
N ILE A 73 -13.02 17.61 12.56
CA ILE A 73 -13.37 16.94 13.82
C ILE A 73 -14.76 16.31 13.73
N ASN A 74 -15.74 17.01 13.16
CA ASN A 74 -17.08 16.47 12.98
C ASN A 74 -17.11 15.26 12.03
N ARG A 75 -16.29 15.25 10.97
CA ARG A 75 -16.16 14.11 10.07
C ARG A 75 -15.49 12.92 10.76
N VAL A 76 -14.49 13.15 11.60
CA VAL A 76 -13.82 12.12 12.41
C VAL A 76 -14.77 11.55 13.47
N ASN A 77 -15.43 12.40 14.27
CA ASN A 77 -16.35 12.00 15.33
C ASN A 77 -17.59 11.27 14.82
N ARG A 78 -18.02 11.52 13.58
CA ARG A 78 -19.17 10.82 12.98
C ARG A 78 -18.87 9.38 12.57
N ASN A 79 -17.72 8.80 12.96
CA ASN A 79 -17.32 7.43 12.66
C ASN A 79 -17.35 7.10 11.15
N LYS A 80 -17.35 8.12 10.28
CA LYS A 80 -17.32 7.97 8.83
C LYS A 80 -15.89 7.79 8.30
N PHE A 81 -14.90 7.89 9.18
CA PHE A 81 -13.57 7.35 8.91
C PHE A 81 -13.64 5.82 8.98
N LYS A 82 -14.14 5.22 7.89
CA LYS A 82 -13.77 3.84 7.57
C LYS A 82 -12.30 3.92 7.18
N ILE A 83 -11.41 3.60 8.12
CA ILE A 83 -10.06 3.24 7.75
C ILE A 83 -10.23 1.92 7.01
N ASP A 84 -10.21 1.95 5.68
CA ASP A 84 -10.00 0.75 4.86
C ASP A 84 -8.56 0.29 5.15
N LEU A 85 -8.40 -0.38 6.30
CA LEU A 85 -7.20 -1.09 6.64
C LEU A 85 -7.15 -2.28 5.69
N GLU A 86 -6.57 -2.07 4.52
CA GLU A 86 -6.11 -3.13 3.62
C GLU A 86 -5.05 -3.91 4.42
N HIS A 87 -5.48 -4.87 5.25
CA HIS A 87 -4.63 -5.63 6.16
C HIS A 87 -3.76 -6.59 5.35
N ARG A 88 -2.69 -6.06 4.74
CA ARG A 88 -1.70 -6.85 4.03
C ARG A 88 -1.06 -7.83 5.00
N GLY A 89 -1.40 -9.10 4.88
CA GLY A 89 -0.85 -10.18 5.70
C GLY A 89 -1.86 -10.87 6.62
N LEU A 90 -3.07 -10.34 6.79
CA LEU A 90 -4.09 -11.03 7.56
C LEU A 90 -4.60 -12.26 6.79
N GLU A 91 -4.77 -12.20 5.47
CA GLU A 91 -5.07 -13.41 4.69
C GLU A 91 -3.97 -14.47 4.82
N ARG A 92 -2.70 -14.07 4.91
CA ARG A 92 -1.59 -15.02 5.10
C ARG A 92 -1.68 -15.69 6.47
N LEU A 93 -1.93 -14.91 7.52
CA LEU A 93 -2.12 -15.44 8.87
C LEU A 93 -3.31 -16.40 8.95
N VAL A 94 -4.45 -16.02 8.35
CA VAL A 94 -5.65 -16.88 8.29
C VAL A 94 -5.34 -18.18 7.56
N ASN A 95 -4.69 -18.11 6.40
CA ASN A 95 -4.30 -19.30 5.64
C ASN A 95 -3.34 -20.23 6.41
N ASP A 96 -2.39 -19.67 7.15
CA ASP A 96 -1.44 -20.46 7.93
C ASP A 96 -2.08 -21.07 9.19
N LEU A 97 -3.04 -20.36 9.80
CA LEU A 97 -3.89 -20.88 10.87
C LEU A 97 -4.79 -22.02 10.38
N ASP A 98 -5.42 -21.89 9.22
CA ASP A 98 -6.26 -22.94 8.64
C ASP A 98 -5.45 -24.21 8.32
N LYS A 99 -4.25 -24.05 7.75
CA LYS A 99 -3.32 -25.18 7.53
C LYS A 99 -2.93 -25.86 8.84
N SER A 100 -2.65 -25.08 9.88
CA SER A 100 -2.26 -25.61 11.20
C SER A 100 -3.42 -26.36 11.86
N THR A 101 -4.62 -25.79 11.80
CA THR A 101 -5.85 -26.40 12.31
C THR A 101 -6.13 -27.73 11.61
N ASN A 102 -6.07 -27.76 10.28
CA ASN A 102 -6.27 -28.99 9.52
C ASN A 102 -5.24 -30.07 9.90
N ARG A 103 -3.96 -29.73 10.06
CA ARG A 103 -2.94 -30.70 10.51
C ARG A 103 -3.26 -31.27 11.88
N ILE A 104 -3.73 -30.45 12.81
CA ILE A 104 -4.13 -30.88 14.16
C ILE A 104 -5.34 -31.83 14.06
N SER A 105 -6.38 -31.44 13.33
CA SER A 105 -7.58 -32.28 13.14
C SER A 105 -7.25 -33.64 12.54
N PHE A 106 -6.43 -33.70 11.49
CA PHE A 106 -5.99 -34.97 10.90
C PHE A 106 -5.14 -35.80 11.87
N SER A 107 -4.20 -35.17 12.59
CA SER A 107 -3.37 -35.86 13.58
C SER A 107 -4.23 -36.49 14.68
N MET A 108 -5.29 -35.79 15.10
CA MET A 108 -6.23 -36.28 16.11
C MET A 108 -7.05 -37.47 15.60
N VAL A 109 -7.56 -37.41 14.37
CA VAL A 109 -8.29 -38.54 13.74
C VAL A 109 -7.37 -39.75 13.59
N ILE A 110 -6.13 -39.56 13.12
CA ILE A 110 -5.15 -40.63 12.98
C ILE A 110 -4.83 -41.24 14.35
N GLY A 111 -4.59 -40.41 15.37
CA GLY A 111 -4.37 -40.87 16.73
C GLY A 111 -5.55 -41.67 17.29
N ALA A 112 -6.79 -41.20 17.07
CA ALA A 112 -7.99 -41.91 17.47
C ALA A 112 -8.14 -43.26 16.74
N LEU A 113 -7.82 -43.33 15.45
CA LEU A 113 -7.80 -44.58 14.69
C LEU A 113 -6.74 -45.56 15.22
N ILE A 114 -5.53 -45.08 15.54
CA ILE A 114 -4.46 -45.89 16.13
C ILE A 114 -4.90 -46.47 17.47
N ILE A 115 -5.46 -45.64 18.35
CA ILE A 115 -5.93 -46.07 19.67
C ILE A 115 -7.10 -47.04 19.53
N GLY A 116 -8.11 -46.73 18.70
CA GLY A 116 -9.25 -47.61 18.46
C GLY A 116 -8.84 -48.97 17.88
N SER A 117 -7.89 -48.97 16.93
CA SER A 117 -7.34 -50.20 16.36
C SER A 117 -6.57 -51.03 17.38
N SER A 118 -5.80 -50.36 18.25
CA SER A 118 -5.08 -50.99 19.37
C SER A 118 -6.02 -51.66 20.38
N LEU A 119 -7.14 -51.00 20.69
CA LEU A 119 -8.16 -51.55 21.57
C LEU A 119 -8.83 -52.78 20.95
N ILE A 120 -9.18 -52.73 19.67
CA ILE A 120 -9.75 -53.87 18.95
C ILE A 120 -8.77 -55.05 18.93
N MET A 121 -7.47 -54.79 18.80
CA MET A 121 -6.43 -55.83 18.80
C MET A 121 -6.38 -56.63 20.12
N GLN A 122 -6.82 -56.04 21.24
CA GLN A 122 -6.86 -56.70 22.56
C GLN A 122 -8.14 -57.53 22.77
N ILE A 123 -9.10 -57.46 21.87
CA ILE A 123 -10.38 -58.17 22.00
C ILE A 123 -10.35 -59.42 21.12
N ASP A 124 -10.35 -60.61 21.73
CA ASP A 124 -10.44 -61.92 21.04
C ASP A 124 -11.85 -62.22 20.49
N LYS A 125 -12.50 -61.23 19.86
CA LYS A 125 -13.82 -61.40 19.24
C LYS A 125 -13.87 -60.78 17.84
N GLY A 126 -14.35 -61.56 16.88
CA GLY A 126 -14.59 -61.12 15.50
C GLY A 126 -13.86 -61.98 14.46
N PRO A 127 -13.92 -61.60 13.17
CA PRO A 127 -13.19 -62.29 12.12
C PRO A 127 -11.69 -62.08 12.29
N MET A 128 -10.97 -63.17 12.52
CA MET A 128 -9.53 -63.21 12.78
C MET A 128 -8.76 -63.58 11.51
N LEU A 129 -7.59 -62.98 11.32
CA LEU A 129 -6.66 -63.28 10.25
C LEU A 129 -5.25 -63.40 10.86
N PHE A 130 -4.59 -64.53 10.66
CA PHE A 130 -3.27 -64.84 11.27
C PHE A 130 -3.23 -64.69 12.80
N GLY A 131 -4.36 -64.91 13.50
CA GLY A 131 -4.47 -64.76 14.96
C GLY A 131 -4.72 -63.34 15.44
N PHE A 132 -4.93 -62.37 14.54
CA PHE A 132 -5.23 -60.98 14.89
C PHE A 132 -6.60 -60.54 14.34
N PRO A 133 -7.35 -59.67 15.05
CA PRO A 133 -8.59 -59.09 14.54
C PRO A 133 -8.38 -58.29 13.24
N ILE A 134 -9.13 -58.63 12.19
CA ILE A 134 -9.00 -57.98 10.86
C ILE A 134 -9.30 -56.48 10.93
N LEU A 135 -10.28 -56.07 11.74
CA LEU A 135 -10.63 -54.65 11.91
C LEU A 135 -9.47 -53.83 12.46
N GLY A 136 -8.70 -54.37 13.41
CA GLY A 136 -7.53 -53.69 13.98
C GLY A 136 -6.43 -53.53 12.95
N LEU A 137 -6.15 -54.57 12.16
CA LEU A 137 -5.17 -54.52 11.07
C LEU A 137 -5.55 -53.50 9.99
N LEU A 138 -6.82 -53.46 9.59
CA LEU A 138 -7.33 -52.46 8.64
C LEU A 138 -7.20 -51.04 9.19
N GLY A 139 -7.58 -50.82 10.45
CA GLY A 139 -7.48 -49.51 11.08
C GLY A 139 -6.04 -49.01 11.19
N TYR A 140 -5.08 -49.87 11.53
CA TYR A 140 -3.65 -49.53 11.48
C TYR A 140 -3.15 -49.24 10.07
N THR A 141 -3.58 -50.03 9.08
CA THR A 141 -3.19 -49.83 7.68
C THR A 141 -3.66 -48.46 7.19
N VAL A 142 -4.92 -48.13 7.44
CA VAL A 142 -5.51 -46.83 7.08
C VAL A 142 -4.82 -45.70 7.83
N ALA A 143 -4.60 -45.84 9.14
CA ALA A 143 -3.90 -44.85 9.93
C ALA A 143 -2.45 -44.62 9.44
N GLY A 144 -1.76 -45.68 9.01
CA GLY A 144 -0.43 -45.62 8.43
C GLY A 144 -0.40 -44.83 7.11
N PHE A 145 -1.32 -45.13 6.19
CA PHE A 145 -1.44 -44.37 4.93
C PHE A 145 -1.77 -42.89 5.17
N LEU A 146 -2.73 -42.60 6.05
CA LEU A 146 -3.11 -41.23 6.39
C LEU A 146 -1.99 -40.47 7.11
N GLY A 147 -1.31 -41.12 8.06
CA GLY A 147 -0.16 -40.57 8.78
C GLY A 147 1.02 -40.27 7.86
N PHE A 148 1.33 -41.19 6.93
CA PHE A 148 2.38 -40.97 5.95
C PHE A 148 2.02 -39.82 4.99
N GLY A 149 0.77 -39.76 4.51
CA GLY A 149 0.28 -38.65 3.71
C GLY A 149 0.39 -37.30 4.43
N LEU A 150 0.02 -37.26 5.71
CA LEU A 150 0.13 -36.05 6.54
C LEU A 150 1.59 -35.63 6.76
N ALA A 151 2.50 -36.59 6.98
CA ALA A 151 3.93 -36.32 7.13
C ALA A 151 4.52 -35.68 5.87
N ILE A 152 4.18 -36.22 4.68
CA ILE A 152 4.59 -35.63 3.40
C ILE A 152 4.02 -34.23 3.23
N ALA A 153 2.74 -34.02 3.58
CA ALA A 153 2.10 -32.72 3.46
C ALA A 153 2.77 -31.65 4.35
N ILE A 154 3.15 -32.00 5.58
CA ILE A 154 3.88 -31.11 6.50
C ILE A 154 5.26 -30.76 5.94
N LEU A 155 6.02 -31.75 5.49
CA LEU A 155 7.37 -31.56 4.94
C LEU A 155 7.36 -30.72 3.65
N ARG A 156 6.37 -30.93 2.78
CA ARG A 156 6.21 -30.17 1.53
C ARG A 156 5.77 -28.73 1.80
N SER A 157 4.90 -28.52 2.78
CA SER A 157 4.37 -27.21 3.12
C SER A 157 5.34 -26.31 3.89
N GLY A 158 6.40 -26.86 4.51
CA GLY A 158 7.48 -26.05 5.11
C GLY A 158 8.55 -25.58 4.12
N ARG A 159 8.45 -25.97 2.84
CA ARG A 159 9.40 -25.65 1.76
C ARG A 159 8.90 -24.58 0.77
N MET A 160 7.78 -23.94 1.09
CA MET A 160 7.18 -22.81 0.36
C MET A 160 6.97 -21.62 1.32
#